data_AF-A0A1L9NS99-F1
#
_entry.id   AF-A0A1L9NS99-F1
#
_cell.length_a   1.000
_cell.length_b   1.000
_cell.length_c   1.000
_cell.angle_alpha   90.00
_cell.angle_beta   90.00
_cell.angle_gamma   90.00
#
_symmetry.space_group_name_H-M   'P 1'
#
loop_
_entity.id
_entity.type
_entity.pdbx_description
1 polymer ?
#
loop_
_entity_poly.entity_id
_entity_poly.type
_entity_poly.pdbx_seq_one_letter_code
_entity_poly.pdbx_strand_id
1 'polypeptide(L)'
;MADNKITDIEMSAILAAFAESREIKDNLIHQSKIFMALIIFFNMYVLTSLVIYYLFGSNIHAHLDADFIAIFDGRANVMFWLLVSMNIAAYFNVGFKALCLISLVFTLNASIDNAVLFSGLVDFDDHAYFSIFVISRPIMLIVLAWMALSFRDSLEDD
;
A
#
# COMPACT_ATOMS: atom_id res chain seq x y z
N MET A 1 45.16 -32.45 1.94
CA MET A 1 43.84 -31.83 1.68
C MET A 1 42.83 -32.81 2.25
N ALA A 2 42.33 -32.55 3.46
CA ALA A 2 41.43 -33.48 4.14
C ALA A 2 40.05 -33.38 3.49
N ASP A 3 39.53 -34.52 3.04
CA ASP A 3 38.23 -34.63 2.39
C ASP A 3 37.16 -34.40 3.45
N ASN A 4 36.69 -33.15 3.55
CA ASN A 4 35.79 -32.69 4.61
C ASN A 4 34.36 -33.13 4.28
N LYS A 5 34.11 -34.44 4.42
CA LYS A 5 32.80 -35.05 4.17
C LYS A 5 31.89 -34.76 5.34
N ILE A 6 30.82 -34.01 5.09
CA ILE A 6 29.76 -33.75 6.07
C ILE A 6 29.24 -35.10 6.56
N THR A 7 29.21 -35.26 7.88
CA THR A 7 28.80 -36.51 8.52
C THR A 7 27.28 -36.60 8.51
N ASP A 8 26.70 -37.80 8.44
CA ASP A 8 25.23 -37.98 8.41
C ASP A 8 24.51 -37.31 9.61
N ILE A 9 25.22 -37.18 10.74
CA ILE A 9 24.75 -36.48 11.95
C ILE A 9 24.65 -34.97 11.70
N GLU A 10 25.64 -34.36 11.06
CA GLU A 10 25.63 -32.93 10.72
C GLU A 10 24.56 -32.64 9.67
N MET A 11 24.39 -33.54 8.69
CA MET A 11 23.33 -33.43 7.70
C MET A 11 21.94 -33.53 8.34
N SER A 12 21.76 -34.45 9.30
CA SER A 12 20.51 -34.57 10.05
C SER A 12 20.25 -33.35 10.94
N ALA A 13 21.28 -32.79 11.55
CA ALA A 13 21.16 -31.57 12.37
C ALA A 13 20.79 -30.35 11.53
N ILE A 14 21.41 -30.21 10.34
CA ILE A 14 21.07 -29.16 9.37
C ILE A 14 19.63 -29.32 8.88
N LEU A 15 19.22 -30.54 8.52
CA LEU A 15 17.84 -30.82 8.09
C LEU A 15 16.82 -30.56 9.20
N ALA A 16 17.14 -30.90 10.45
CA ALA A 16 16.29 -30.60 11.60
C ALA A 16 16.16 -29.09 11.84
N ALA A 17 17.27 -28.35 11.79
CA ALA A 17 17.26 -26.89 11.91
C ALA A 17 16.47 -26.23 10.76
N PHE A 18 16.59 -26.75 9.54
CA PHE A 18 15.77 -26.29 8.41
C PHE A 18 14.30 -26.66 8.59
N ALA A 19 13.97 -27.86 9.07
CA ALA A 19 12.60 -28.27 9.34
C ALA A 19 11.94 -27.43 10.43
N GLU A 20 12.65 -27.18 11.53
CA GLU A 20 12.21 -26.30 12.62
C GLU A 20 12.04 -24.85 12.15
N SER A 21 12.97 -24.33 11.35
CA SER A 21 12.81 -23.02 10.70
C SER A 21 11.62 -22.97 9.74
N ARG A 22 11.24 -24.12 9.16
CA ARG A 22 10.10 -24.26 8.25
C ARG A 22 8.80 -24.32 9.03
N GLU A 23 8.72 -25.05 10.14
CA GLU A 23 7.56 -25.09 11.04
C GLU A 23 7.29 -23.72 11.68
N ILE A 24 8.34 -23.00 12.09
CA ILE A 24 8.21 -21.60 12.56
C ILE A 24 7.68 -20.69 11.45
N LYS A 25 8.00 -20.99 10.18
CA LYS A 25 7.47 -20.27 9.01
C LYS A 25 6.06 -20.72 8.59
N ASP A 26 5.68 -21.96 8.94
CA ASP A 26 4.37 -22.58 8.71
C ASP A 26 3.34 -22.18 9.76
N ASN A 27 3.76 -21.52 10.86
CA ASN A 27 2.97 -20.50 11.55
C ASN A 27 2.79 -19.29 10.60
N LEU A 28 2.11 -19.57 9.50
CA LEU A 28 1.69 -18.64 8.47
C LEU A 28 1.04 -17.46 9.18
N ILE A 29 1.63 -16.27 9.03
CA ILE A 29 1.14 -15.01 9.59
C ILE A 29 -0.36 -14.90 9.30
N HIS A 30 -1.20 -15.28 10.28
CA HIS A 30 -2.63 -15.48 10.06
C HIS A 30 -3.33 -14.14 10.23
N GLN A 31 -3.30 -13.33 9.17
CA GLN A 31 -4.02 -12.06 9.14
C GLN A 31 -5.53 -12.29 9.08
N SER A 32 -6.29 -11.37 9.66
CA SER A 32 -7.76 -11.47 9.66
C SER A 32 -8.34 -11.40 8.25
N LYS A 33 -9.47 -12.09 8.00
CA LYS A 33 -10.20 -11.99 6.72
C LYS A 33 -10.60 -10.55 6.38
N ILE A 34 -10.86 -9.75 7.42
CA ILE A 34 -11.17 -8.32 7.28
C ILE A 34 -9.96 -7.56 6.76
N PHE A 35 -8.78 -7.77 7.35
CA PHE A 35 -7.53 -7.17 6.87
C PHE A 35 -7.25 -7.53 5.41
N MET A 36 -7.40 -8.82 5.05
CA MET A 36 -7.22 -9.27 3.66
C MET A 36 -8.17 -8.56 2.69
N ALA A 37 -9.44 -8.38 3.06
CA ALA A 37 -10.39 -7.63 2.24
C ALA A 37 -10.01 -6.15 2.11
N LEU A 38 -9.54 -5.53 3.19
CA LEU A 38 -9.13 -4.12 3.20
C LEU A 38 -7.90 -3.86 2.33
N ILE A 39 -6.87 -4.71 2.40
CA ILE A 39 -5.68 -4.53 1.56
C ILE A 39 -5.98 -4.75 0.08
N ILE A 40 -6.88 -5.69 -0.25
CA ILE A 40 -7.37 -5.89 -1.62
C ILE A 40 -8.11 -4.64 -2.10
N PHE A 41 -9.02 -4.10 -1.28
CA PHE A 41 -9.75 -2.88 -1.61
C PHE A 41 -8.81 -1.68 -1.80
N PHE A 42 -7.84 -1.50 -0.89
CA PHE A 42 -6.81 -0.48 -1.00
C PHE A 42 -6.04 -0.59 -2.32
N ASN A 43 -5.55 -1.78 -2.65
CA ASN A 43 -4.79 -2.03 -3.87
C ASN A 43 -5.63 -1.72 -5.12
N MET A 44 -6.87 -2.21 -5.18
CA MET A 44 -7.77 -1.94 -6.31
C MET A 44 -8.04 -0.44 -6.47
N TYR A 45 -8.28 0.28 -5.37
CA TYR A 45 -8.49 1.72 -5.40
C TYR A 45 -7.29 2.46 -5.97
N VAL A 46 -6.10 2.19 -5.43
CA VAL A 46 -4.88 2.91 -5.83
C VAL A 46 -4.52 2.59 -7.28
N LEU A 47 -4.61 1.31 -7.69
CA LEU A 47 -4.38 0.92 -9.08
C LEU A 47 -5.36 1.57 -10.03
N THR A 48 -6.65 1.58 -9.70
CA THR A 48 -7.68 2.22 -10.54
C THR A 48 -7.40 3.72 -10.66
N SER A 49 -7.03 4.38 -9.56
CA SER A 49 -6.68 5.81 -9.55
C SER A 49 -5.46 6.10 -10.43
N LEU A 50 -4.42 5.28 -10.35
CA LEU A 50 -3.24 5.40 -11.19
C LEU A 50 -3.55 5.14 -12.67
N VAL A 51 -4.36 4.13 -12.97
CA VAL A 51 -4.80 3.83 -14.35
C VAL A 51 -5.60 5.00 -14.92
N ILE A 52 -6.53 5.56 -14.15
CA ILE A 52 -7.28 6.75 -14.55
C ILE A 52 -6.33 7.92 -14.81
N TYR A 53 -5.38 8.15 -13.92
CA TYR A 53 -4.39 9.20 -14.08
C TYR A 53 -3.51 9.01 -15.32
N TYR A 54 -2.95 7.83 -15.58
CA TYR A 54 -2.07 7.63 -16.74
C TYR A 54 -2.81 7.58 -18.08
N LEU A 55 -4.06 7.08 -18.10
CA LEU A 55 -4.85 7.01 -19.35
C LEU A 55 -5.58 8.31 -19.68
N PHE A 56 -6.10 9.00 -18.66
CA PHE A 56 -6.93 10.21 -18.84
C PHE A 56 -6.25 11.48 -18.33
N GLY A 57 -5.00 11.38 -17.88
CA GLY A 57 -4.22 12.49 -17.35
C GLY A 57 -4.14 13.64 -18.33
N SER A 58 -3.94 13.39 -19.62
CA SER A 58 -3.85 14.45 -20.65
C SER A 58 -5.07 15.38 -20.68
N ASN A 59 -6.28 14.86 -20.46
CA ASN A 59 -7.50 15.67 -20.37
C ASN A 59 -7.54 16.53 -19.11
N ILE A 60 -7.02 16.01 -18.00
CA ILE A 60 -6.88 16.75 -16.74
C ILE A 60 -5.80 17.84 -16.87
N HIS A 61 -4.68 17.53 -17.53
CA HIS A 61 -3.58 18.47 -17.74
C HIS A 61 -3.97 19.64 -18.65
N ALA A 62 -4.88 19.42 -19.62
CA ALA A 62 -5.35 20.48 -20.52
C ALA A 62 -6.03 21.65 -19.80
N HIS A 63 -6.49 21.44 -18.56
CA HIS A 63 -7.23 22.42 -17.76
C HIS A 63 -6.43 22.93 -16.56
N LEU A 64 -5.15 22.54 -16.44
CA LEU A 64 -4.30 22.84 -15.28
C LEU A 64 -3.05 23.63 -15.71
N ASP A 65 -2.68 24.61 -14.89
CA ASP A 65 -1.38 25.27 -15.06
C ASP A 65 -0.22 24.28 -14.81
N ALA A 66 0.92 24.57 -15.43
CA ALA A 66 2.12 23.72 -15.37
C ALA A 66 2.58 23.43 -13.93
N ASP A 67 2.45 24.39 -13.01
CA ASP A 67 2.80 24.22 -11.61
C ASP A 67 1.89 23.20 -10.90
N PHE A 68 0.60 23.19 -11.24
CA PHE A 68 -0.35 22.23 -10.70
C PHE A 68 -0.19 20.83 -11.28
N ILE A 69 0.17 20.74 -12.57
CA ILE A 69 0.53 19.48 -13.21
C ILE A 69 1.70 18.83 -12.47
N ALA A 70 2.76 19.59 -12.19
CA ALA A 70 3.93 19.06 -11.48
C ALA A 70 3.59 18.51 -10.09
N ILE A 71 2.69 19.18 -9.35
CA ILE A 71 2.19 18.70 -8.06
C ILE A 71 1.39 17.41 -8.22
N PHE A 72 0.52 17.35 -9.22
CA PHE A 72 -0.34 16.20 -9.48
C PHE A 72 0.48 14.95 -9.86
N ASP A 73 1.48 15.14 -10.73
CA ASP A 73 2.44 14.11 -11.13
C ASP A 73 3.27 13.61 -9.96
N GLY A 74 3.76 14.52 -9.13
CA GLY A 74 4.49 14.19 -7.91
C GLY A 74 3.63 13.31 -6.98
N ARG A 75 2.35 13.66 -6.80
CA ARG A 75 1.43 12.90 -5.95
C ARG A 75 1.11 11.51 -6.52
N ALA A 76 0.92 11.38 -7.83
CA ALA A 76 0.70 10.09 -8.47
C ALA A 76 1.91 9.16 -8.25
N ASN A 77 3.13 9.68 -8.40
CA ASN A 77 4.37 8.94 -8.15
C ASN A 77 4.50 8.51 -6.68
N VAL A 78 4.23 9.41 -5.72
CA VAL A 78 4.25 9.06 -4.28
C VAL A 78 3.22 7.98 -3.97
N MET A 79 2.01 8.08 -4.53
CA MET A 79 0.95 7.08 -4.33
C MET A 79 1.33 5.70 -4.87
N PHE A 80 2.01 5.64 -6.02
CA PHE A 80 2.58 4.40 -6.57
C PHE A 80 3.62 3.79 -5.62
N TRP A 81 4.57 4.58 -5.12
CA TRP A 81 5.60 4.07 -4.20
C TRP A 81 5.01 3.62 -2.86
N LEU A 82 4.00 4.33 -2.35
CA LEU A 82 3.28 3.92 -1.16
C LEU A 82 2.58 2.57 -1.37
N LEU A 83 1.91 2.37 -2.50
CA LEU A 83 1.31 1.07 -2.86
C LEU A 83 2.34 -0.07 -2.81
N VAL A 84 3.48 0.12 -3.47
CA VAL A 84 4.54 -0.89 -3.52
C VAL A 84 5.07 -1.18 -2.11
N SER A 85 5.42 -0.13 -1.35
CA SER A 85 5.94 -0.28 0.01
C SER A 85 4.95 -0.97 0.95
N MET A 86 3.66 -0.66 0.84
CA MET A 86 2.60 -1.21 1.68
C MET A 86 2.44 -2.72 1.44
N ASN A 87 2.48 -3.16 0.18
CA ASN A 87 2.41 -4.57 -0.17
C ASN A 87 3.65 -5.33 0.30
N ILE A 88 4.84 -4.74 0.17
CA ILE A 88 6.09 -5.31 0.69
C ILE A 88 6.00 -5.45 2.22
N ALA A 89 5.58 -4.40 2.92
CA ALA A 89 5.43 -4.40 4.37
C ALA A 89 4.39 -5.39 4.86
N ALA A 90 3.26 -5.54 4.15
CA ALA A 90 2.25 -6.54 4.46
C ALA A 90 2.79 -7.96 4.26
N TYR A 91 3.58 -8.18 3.20
CA TYR A 91 4.16 -9.48 2.88
C TYR A 91 5.23 -9.90 3.90
N PHE A 92 6.12 -8.98 4.28
CA PHE A 92 7.19 -9.26 5.25
C PHE A 92 6.79 -9.02 6.71
N ASN A 93 5.60 -8.49 6.97
CA ASN A 93 5.13 -8.10 8.29
C ASN A 93 6.05 -7.09 9.01
N VAL A 94 6.60 -6.12 8.27
CA VAL A 94 7.56 -5.14 8.80
C VAL A 94 7.09 -3.73 8.49
N GLY A 95 6.95 -2.90 9.54
CA GLY A 95 6.69 -1.47 9.37
C GLY A 95 5.32 -1.13 8.76
N PHE A 96 4.40 -2.09 8.67
CA PHE A 96 3.11 -1.91 7.99
C PHE A 96 2.25 -0.82 8.65
N LYS A 97 2.12 -0.83 9.98
CA LYS A 97 1.38 0.21 10.72
C LYS A 97 1.96 1.61 10.49
N ALA A 98 3.28 1.73 10.39
CA ALA A 98 3.94 2.99 10.08
C ALA A 98 3.63 3.47 8.65
N LEU A 99 3.65 2.56 7.66
CA LEU A 99 3.26 2.89 6.29
C LEU A 99 1.77 3.25 6.16
N CYS A 100 0.88 2.63 6.92
CA CYS A 100 -0.51 3.08 7.04
C CYS A 100 -0.61 4.52 7.54
N LEU A 101 0.16 4.87 8.57
CA LEU A 101 0.15 6.22 9.13
C LEU A 101 0.72 7.25 8.15
N ILE A 102 1.84 6.94 7.47
CA ILE A 102 2.41 7.79 6.42
C ILE A 102 1.39 7.98 5.28
N SER A 103 0.74 6.91 4.84
CA SER A 103 -0.29 6.97 3.79
C SER A 103 -1.51 7.78 4.21
N LEU A 104 -1.89 7.72 5.49
CA LEU A 104 -3.00 8.50 6.04
C LEU A 104 -2.68 10.00 6.04
N VAL A 105 -1.49 10.37 6.53
CA VAL A 105 -1.00 11.77 6.49
C VAL A 105 -0.92 12.28 5.05
N PHE A 106 -0.36 11.48 4.14
CA PHE A 106 -0.30 11.81 2.72
C PHE A 106 -1.69 12.05 2.11
N THR A 107 -2.65 11.16 2.40
CA THR A 107 -4.02 11.24 1.87
C THR A 107 -4.79 12.44 2.46
N LEU A 108 -4.59 12.76 3.75
CA LEU A 108 -5.14 13.96 4.37
C LEU A 108 -4.59 15.22 3.72
N ASN A 109 -3.27 15.31 3.58
CA ASN A 109 -2.61 16.45 2.96
C ASN A 109 -3.08 16.63 1.50
N ALA A 110 -3.16 15.55 0.73
CA ALA A 110 -3.68 15.59 -0.63
C ALA A 110 -5.15 16.05 -0.69
N SER A 111 -5.96 15.72 0.31
CA SER A 111 -7.38 16.10 0.37
C SER A 111 -7.55 17.60 0.64
N ILE A 112 -6.72 18.18 1.52
CA ILE A 112 -6.71 19.62 1.78
C ILE A 112 -6.31 20.38 0.51
N ASP A 113 -5.23 19.95 -0.15
CA ASP A 113 -4.77 20.59 -1.37
C ASP A 113 -5.84 20.52 -2.47
N ASN A 114 -6.54 19.40 -2.62
CA ASN A 114 -7.65 19.32 -3.57
C ASN A 114 -8.83 20.23 -3.22
N ALA A 115 -9.17 20.37 -1.93
CA ALA A 115 -10.25 21.26 -1.51
C ALA A 115 -9.89 22.75 -1.71
N VAL A 116 -8.62 23.12 -1.54
CA VAL A 116 -8.17 24.51 -1.61
C VAL A 116 -7.78 24.91 -3.03
N LEU A 117 -6.99 24.07 -3.72
CA LEU A 117 -6.38 24.39 -5.01
C LEU A 117 -7.20 23.90 -6.20
N PHE A 118 -8.01 22.85 -6.03
CA PHE A 118 -8.69 22.16 -7.13
C PHE A 118 -10.21 22.08 -6.97
N SER A 119 -10.81 22.91 -6.11
CA SER A 119 -12.26 22.94 -5.90
C SER A 119 -13.05 23.29 -7.16
N GLY A 120 -12.48 24.13 -8.03
CA GLY A 120 -13.08 24.51 -9.31
C GLY A 120 -13.08 23.41 -10.38
N LEU A 121 -12.37 22.30 -10.18
CA LEU A 121 -12.34 21.15 -11.10
C LEU A 121 -13.31 20.05 -10.68
N VAL A 122 -14.00 20.21 -9.55
CA VAL A 122 -15.03 19.27 -9.09
C VAL A 122 -16.32 19.57 -9.84
N ASP A 123 -16.37 19.11 -11.08
CA ASP A 123 -17.57 19.09 -11.92
C ASP A 123 -17.86 17.66 -12.36
N PHE A 124 -19.12 17.24 -12.26
CA PHE A 124 -19.54 15.91 -12.69
C PHE A 124 -19.89 15.85 -14.17
N ASP A 125 -20.12 17.00 -14.81
CA ASP A 125 -20.48 17.07 -16.22
C ASP A 125 -19.20 17.04 -17.09
N ASP A 126 -18.21 17.87 -16.76
CA ASP A 126 -16.96 17.96 -17.54
C ASP A 126 -15.84 17.04 -17.00
N HIS A 127 -15.83 16.75 -15.70
CA HIS A 127 -14.69 16.09 -15.03
C HIS A 127 -15.11 14.96 -14.09
N ALA A 128 -16.12 14.17 -14.51
CA ALA A 128 -16.71 13.08 -13.71
C ALA A 128 -15.68 12.16 -13.03
N TYR A 129 -14.62 11.76 -13.75
CA TYR A 129 -13.59 10.87 -13.21
C TYR A 129 -12.79 11.50 -12.06
N PHE A 130 -12.45 12.78 -12.19
CA PHE A 130 -11.74 13.53 -11.15
C PHE A 130 -12.64 13.76 -9.94
N SER A 131 -13.89 14.13 -10.16
CA SER A 131 -14.88 14.35 -9.10
C SER A 131 -15.18 13.08 -8.30
N ILE A 132 -15.36 11.94 -8.96
CA ILE A 132 -15.51 10.63 -8.30
C ILE A 132 -14.27 10.28 -7.49
N PHE A 133 -13.08 10.56 -8.03
CA PHE A 133 -11.83 10.34 -7.31
C PHE A 133 -11.74 11.20 -6.04
N VAL A 134 -12.08 12.49 -6.10
CA VAL A 134 -12.09 13.39 -4.93
C VAL A 134 -13.07 12.90 -3.87
N ILE A 135 -14.29 12.50 -4.27
CA ILE A 135 -15.35 12.08 -3.34
C ILE A 135 -15.08 10.73 -2.70
N SER A 136 -14.32 9.85 -3.36
CA SER A 136 -13.99 8.54 -2.82
C SER A 136 -12.84 8.55 -1.78
N ARG A 137 -12.09 9.67 -1.65
CA ARG A 137 -10.94 9.78 -0.72
C ARG A 137 -11.27 9.64 0.77
N PRO A 138 -12.39 10.16 1.31
CA PRO A 138 -12.74 9.94 2.70
C PRO A 138 -12.88 8.45 3.05
N ILE A 139 -13.37 7.64 2.10
CA ILE A 139 -13.45 6.19 2.27
C ILE A 139 -12.04 5.59 2.40
N MET A 140 -11.07 6.10 1.63
CA MET A 140 -9.68 5.66 1.72
C MET A 140 -9.05 5.95 3.09
N LEU A 141 -9.36 7.08 3.72
CA LEU A 141 -8.89 7.38 5.07
C LEU A 141 -9.39 6.36 6.10
N ILE A 142 -10.67 5.98 6.00
CA ILE A 142 -11.27 4.96 6.87
C ILE A 142 -10.60 3.61 6.63
N VAL A 143 -10.39 3.22 5.37
CA VAL A 143 -9.71 1.97 5.01
C VAL A 143 -8.30 1.92 5.57
N LEU A 144 -7.50 2.98 5.41
CA LEU A 144 -6.14 3.05 5.94
C LEU A 144 -6.09 2.95 7.47
N ALA A 145 -6.98 3.68 8.16
CA ALA A 145 -7.08 3.60 9.62
C ALA A 145 -7.47 2.18 10.07
N TRP A 146 -8.44 1.57 9.40
CA TRP A 146 -8.90 0.21 9.72
C TRP A 146 -7.83 -0.83 9.41
N MET A 147 -7.07 -0.67 8.33
CA MET A 147 -5.93 -1.53 8.01
C MET A 147 -4.87 -1.47 9.10
N ALA A 148 -4.52 -0.28 9.59
CA ALA A 148 -3.56 -0.13 10.69
C ALA A 148 -4.03 -0.82 11.98
N LEU A 149 -5.33 -0.72 12.30
CA LEU A 149 -5.92 -1.30 13.51
C LEU A 149 -6.11 -2.82 13.42
N SER A 150 -6.49 -3.33 12.25
CA SER A 150 -6.77 -4.75 12.03
C SER A 150 -5.54 -5.60 11.76
N PHE A 151 -4.39 -4.96 11.49
CA PHE A 151 -3.13 -5.64 11.26
C PHE A 151 -2.55 -6.17 12.57
N ARG A 152 -2.34 -7.49 12.61
CA ARG A 152 -1.67 -8.18 13.73
C ARG A 152 -0.19 -8.27 13.43
N ASP A 153 0.63 -7.74 14.33
CA ASP A 153 2.08 -7.93 14.26
C ASP A 153 2.37 -9.37 14.72
N SER A 154 3.28 -10.08 14.05
CA SER A 154 3.65 -11.44 14.45
C SER A 154 4.56 -11.46 15.68
N LEU A 155 4.91 -10.27 16.19
CA LEU A 155 5.71 -10.09 17.40
C LEU A 155 4.89 -10.06 18.70
N GLU A 156 3.55 -10.15 18.63
CA GLU A 156 2.72 -10.39 19.81
C GLU A 156 2.72 -11.90 20.12
N ASP A 157 3.81 -12.38 20.73
CA ASP A 157 3.80 -13.57 21.59
C ASP A 157 3.09 -13.18 22.90
N ASP A 158 1.80 -13.53 23.01
CA ASP A 158 1.07 -13.84 24.25
C ASP A 158 -0.22 -14.63 23.93
#